data_AF-A0A4V6E1U3-F1
#
_entry.id   AF-A0A4V6E1U3-F1
#
_cell.length_a   1.000
_cell.length_b   1.000
_cell.length_c   1.000
_cell.angle_alpha   90.00
_cell.angle_beta   90.00
_cell.angle_gamma   90.00
#
_symmetry.space_group_name_H-M   'P 1'
#
loop_
_entity.id
_entity.type
_entity.pdbx_description
1 polymer ?
#
loop_
_entity_poly.entity_id
_entity_poly.type
_entity_poly.pdbx_seq_one_letter_code
_entity_poly.pdbx_strand_id
1 'polypeptide(L)' 'MSDAPESGSVTGDDPESAVFEQLFEHTPDAVLVIDTEANRILRCNDQACELL' A
#
# COMPACT_ATOMS: atom_id res chain seq x y z
N MET A 1 -7.66 -10.31 -27.72
CA MET A 1 -6.62 -9.81 -26.80
C MET A 1 -7.28 -8.76 -25.92
N SER A 2 -7.82 -9.18 -24.77
CA SER A 2 -8.40 -8.28 -23.77
C SER A 2 -8.38 -9.02 -22.44
N ASP A 3 -7.23 -9.06 -21.78
CA ASP A 3 -7.19 -9.41 -20.35
C ASP A 3 -7.44 -8.14 -19.55
N ALA A 4 -8.52 -8.16 -18.77
CA ALA A 4 -8.83 -7.16 -17.77
C ALA A 4 -7.83 -7.27 -16.62
N PRO A 5 -7.57 -6.19 -15.85
CA PRO A 5 -6.73 -6.30 -14.67
C PRO A 5 -7.49 -7.13 -13.63
N GLU A 6 -6.96 -8.31 -13.31
CA GLU A 6 -7.39 -9.08 -12.15
C GLU A 6 -7.15 -8.21 -10.91
N SER A 7 -8.24 -7.62 -10.41
CA SER A 7 -8.26 -6.92 -9.14
C SER A 7 -8.10 -7.99 -8.06
N GLY A 8 -6.84 -8.31 -7.74
CA GLY A 8 -6.48 -9.22 -6.66
C GLY A 8 -7.07 -8.72 -5.36
N SER A 9 -8.20 -9.31 -4.97
CA SER A 9 -8.70 -9.27 -3.61
C SER A 9 -7.70 -10.06 -2.76
N VAL A 10 -6.71 -9.37 -2.19
CA VAL A 10 -5.84 -9.93 -1.16
C VAL A 10 -6.73 -10.23 0.05
N THR A 11 -7.21 -11.46 0.11
CA THR A 11 -7.91 -12.02 1.27
C THR A 11 -6.95 -12.01 2.45
N GLY A 12 -7.26 -11.16 3.44
CA GLY A 12 -6.42 -10.85 4.59
C GLY A 12 -6.34 -11.94 5.66
N ASP A 13 -5.81 -13.11 5.29
CA ASP A 13 -5.46 -14.19 6.23
C ASP A 13 -3.99 -14.65 6.09
N ASP A 14 -3.16 -13.92 5.32
CA ASP A 14 -1.71 -14.15 5.30
C ASP A 14 -1.06 -13.45 6.52
N PRO A 15 -0.39 -14.19 7.43
CA PRO A 15 0.24 -13.60 8.60
C PRO A 15 1.35 -12.61 8.23
N GLU A 16 1.98 -12.79 7.06
CA GLU A 16 2.95 -11.83 6.51
C GLU A 16 2.29 -10.50 6.11
N SER A 17 1.04 -10.53 5.63
CA SER A 17 0.27 -9.32 5.32
C SER A 17 -0.07 -8.53 6.58
N ALA A 18 -0.38 -9.20 7.69
CA ALA A 18 -0.67 -8.54 8.96
C ALA A 18 0.59 -7.88 9.57
N VAL A 19 1.74 -8.54 9.47
CA VAL A 19 3.04 -7.96 9.91
C VAL A 19 3.41 -6.77 9.05
N PHE A 20 3.22 -6.87 7.73
CA PHE A 20 3.42 -5.74 6.83
C PHE A 20 2.55 -4.55 7.21
N GLU A 21 1.24 -4.73 7.39
CA GLU A 21 0.33 -3.62 7.73
C GLU A 21 0.71 -2.99 9.08
N GLN A 22 1.05 -3.79 10.09
CA GLN A 22 1.51 -3.25 11.38
C GLN A 22 2.77 -2.40 11.25
N LEU A 23 3.78 -2.87 10.51
CA LEU A 23 5.02 -2.12 10.32
C LEU A 23 4.79 -0.87 9.46
N PHE A 24 3.99 -0.99 8.41
CA PHE A 24 3.71 0.10 7.48
C PHE A 24 2.95 1.24 8.16
N GLU A 25 1.88 0.92 8.89
CA GLU A 25 1.03 1.93 9.53
C GLU A 25 1.64 2.52 10.81
N HIS A 26 2.39 1.72 11.59
CA HIS A 26 2.94 2.18 12.87
C HIS A 26 4.40 2.66 12.81
N THR A 27 5.00 2.76 11.62
CA THR A 27 6.30 3.40 11.47
C THR A 27 6.17 4.91 11.77
N PRO A 28 7.08 5.51 12.58
CA PRO A 28 6.99 6.92 12.96
C PRO A 28 7.25 7.89 11.79
N ASP A 29 7.94 7.42 10.75
CA ASP A 29 8.18 8.20 9.54
C ASP A 29 7.02 8.06 8.54
N ALA A 30 6.82 9.09 7.73
CA ALA A 30 5.90 9.06 6.61
C ALA A 30 6.40 8.12 5.50
N VAL A 31 5.55 7.20 5.08
CA VAL A 31 5.86 6.22 4.03
C VAL A 31 4.87 6.34 2.88
N LEU A 32 5.39 6.45 1.66
CA LEU A 32 4.61 6.44 0.43
C LEU A 32 5.12 5.35 -0.50
N VAL A 33 4.17 4.58 -1.07
CA VAL A 33 4.44 3.66 -2.17
C VAL A 33 3.98 4.34 -3.44
N ILE A 34 4.91 4.56 -4.37
CA ILE A 34 4.66 5.30 -5.61
C ILE A 34 4.87 4.36 -6.80
N ASP A 35 3.90 4.34 -7.69
CA ASP A 35 4.04 3.81 -9.04
C ASP A 35 4.68 4.90 -9.90
N THR A 36 5.95 4.69 -10.26
CA THR A 36 6.75 5.68 -11.01
C THR A 36 6.39 5.75 -12.48
N GLU A 37 5.79 4.70 -13.05
CA GLU A 37 5.39 4.67 -14.46
C GLU A 37 4.08 5.44 -14.65
N ALA A 38 3.08 5.20 -13.78
CA ALA A 38 1.81 5.91 -13.79
C ALA A 38 1.86 7.24 -13.01
N ASN A 39 2.98 7.55 -12.34
CA ASN A 39 3.20 8.73 -11.51
C ASN A 39 2.07 8.97 -10.48
N ARG A 40 1.72 7.92 -9.73
CA ARG A 40 0.62 7.94 -8.74
C ARG A 40 1.02 7.29 -7.42
N ILE A 41 0.40 7.74 -6.34
CA ILE A 41 0.52 7.11 -5.02
C ILE A 41 -0.35 5.84 -5.03
N LEU A 42 0.26 4.70 -4.72
CA LEU A 42 -0.44 3.43 -4.53
C LEU A 42 -0.92 3.28 -3.09
N ARG A 43 -0.08 3.69 -2.13
CA ARG A 43 -0.39 3.67 -0.68
C ARG A 43 0.37 4.78 0.05
N CYS A 44 -0.22 5.22 1.16
CA CYS A 44 0.38 6.13 2.14
C CYS A 44 -0.07 5.69 3.52
N ASN A 45 0.82 5.75 4.52
CA ASN A 45 0.48 5.50 5.91
C ASN A 45 -0.12 6.74 6.57
N ASP A 46 -0.67 6.57 7.78
CA ASP A 46 -1.26 7.68 8.55
C ASP A 46 -0.30 8.86 8.71
N GLN A 47 0.98 8.60 9.02
CA GLN A 47 1.99 9.65 9.18
C GLN A 47 2.22 10.45 7.88
N ALA A 48 2.15 9.81 6.71
CA ALA A 48 2.23 10.50 5.42
C ALA A 48 0.99 11.37 5.13
N CYS A 49 -0.19 10.94 5.56
CA CYS A 49 -1.43 11.71 5.42
C CYS A 49 -1.42 12.99 6.28
N GLU A 50 -0.78 12.97 7.45
CA GLU A 50 -0.70 14.13 8.34
C GLU A 50 0.25 15.23 7.86
N LEU A 51 1.15 14.94 6.92
CA LEU A 51 2.13 15.89 6.38
C LEU A 51 1.62 16.74 5.20
N LEU A 52 0.46 16.40 4.62
CA LEU A 52 -0.12 17.04 3.42
C LEU A 52 -1.27 17.98 3.79
#